data_AF-A0A8H7EQY5-F1
#
_entry.id   AF-A0A8H7EQY5-F1
#
_cell.length_a   1.000
_cell.length_b   1.000
_cell.length_c   1.000
_cell.angle_alpha   90.00
_cell.angle_beta   90.00
_cell.angle_gamma   90.00
#
_symmetry.space_group_name_H-M   'P 1'
#
loop_
_entity.id
_entity.type
_entity.pdbx_description
1 polymer ?
#
loop_
_entity_poly.entity_id
_entity_poly.type
_entity_poly.pdbx_seq_one_letter_code
_entity_poly.pdbx_strand_id
1 'polypeptide(L)'
;ELQKWQLEWQCVDENDADVQTGYFDFVFAGLGPLRIPKIPEQLKSFTGKSVHTAEWDPTIDFSGKRVAVVGSGARRAGRPDLIPVLTPKFVPGCKRIAKSEDYLEALAKPNVTVIPSAVENVEGTTIVDKLGQKNEVDILVLATGFDVGGFDSKLQRQKSK
;
A
#
# COMPACT_ATOMS: atom_id res chain seq x y z
N GLU A 1 -16.51 29.98 30.87
CA GLU A 1 -15.60 29.87 29.72
C GLU A 1 -16.03 28.72 28.83
N LEU A 2 -15.73 28.76 27.52
CA LEU A 2 -16.00 27.65 26.62
C LEU A 2 -14.99 26.53 26.88
N GLN A 3 -15.45 25.27 26.90
CA GLN A 3 -14.54 24.12 27.03
C GLN A 3 -13.69 24.00 25.76
N LYS A 4 -12.36 23.95 25.93
CA LYS A 4 -11.39 23.79 24.83
C LYS A 4 -11.02 22.33 24.61
N TRP A 5 -10.73 21.98 23.37
CA TRP A 5 -10.10 20.72 23.01
C TRP A 5 -8.60 20.80 23.29
N GLN A 6 -8.05 19.81 24.00
CA GLN A 6 -6.62 19.59 24.06
C GLN A 6 -6.24 18.60 22.96
N LEU A 7 -5.28 18.98 22.12
CA LEU A 7 -4.74 18.10 21.08
C LEU A 7 -3.26 17.88 21.34
N GLU A 8 -2.83 16.62 21.19
CA GLU A 8 -1.44 16.23 21.13
C GLU A 8 -1.13 15.80 19.69
N TRP A 9 -0.05 16.32 19.11
CA TRP A 9 0.39 15.97 17.76
C TRP A 9 1.90 15.89 17.67
N GLN A 10 2.39 15.14 16.68
CA GLN A 10 3.81 14.93 16.43
C GLN A 10 4.05 15.02 14.91
N CYS A 11 5.17 15.61 14.49
CA CYS A 11 5.57 15.59 13.09
C CYS A 11 6.04 14.17 12.72
N VAL A 12 5.49 13.59 11.65
CA VAL A 12 5.76 12.19 11.29
C VAL A 12 7.04 12.04 10.45
N ASP A 13 7.49 13.13 9.81
CA ASP A 13 8.67 13.12 8.93
C ASP A 13 10.01 13.09 9.70
N GLU A 14 9.97 13.30 11.01
CA GLU A 14 11.12 13.29 11.90
C GLU A 14 10.95 12.16 12.91
N ASN A 15 11.77 11.10 12.77
CA ASN A 15 11.93 10.12 13.83
C ASN A 15 12.43 10.87 15.07
N ASP A 16 11.66 10.84 16.17
CA ASP A 16 11.83 11.62 17.43
C ASP A 16 11.33 13.07 17.47
N ALA A 17 10.39 13.51 16.61
CA ALA A 17 9.74 14.80 16.86
C ALA A 17 9.05 14.83 18.24
N ASP A 18 9.25 15.89 19.02
CA ASP A 18 8.56 16.05 20.30
C ASP A 18 7.04 16.13 20.11
N VAL A 19 6.29 15.50 21.03
CA VAL A 19 4.84 15.65 21.07
C VAL A 19 4.49 17.08 21.49
N GLN A 20 3.83 17.80 20.59
CA GLN A 20 3.33 19.14 20.84
C GLN A 20 1.92 19.08 21.41
N THR A 21 1.61 19.98 22.33
CA THR A 21 0.28 20.10 22.95
C THR A 21 -0.30 21.49 22.71
N GLY A 22 -1.58 21.57 22.36
CA GLY A 22 -2.28 22.83 22.12
C GLY A 22 -3.76 22.77 22.47
N TYR A 23 -4.35 23.95 22.70
CA TYR A 23 -5.75 24.09 23.09
C TYR A 23 -6.55 24.87 22.03
N PHE A 24 -7.67 24.31 21.59
CA PHE A 24 -8.46 24.84 20.47
C PHE A 24 -9.94 24.92 20.82
N ASP A 25 -10.62 25.97 20.35
CA ASP A 25 -12.07 26.09 20.48
C ASP A 25 -12.79 25.15 19.48
N PHE A 26 -12.19 24.92 18.31
CA PHE A 26 -12.69 24.01 17.28
C PHE A 26 -11.56 23.19 16.66
N VAL A 27 -11.83 21.93 16.34
CA VAL A 27 -10.89 21.03 15.65
C VAL A 27 -11.60 20.42 14.43
N PHE A 28 -11.01 20.56 13.25
CA PHE A 28 -11.45 19.91 12.02
C PHE A 28 -10.44 18.85 11.62
N ALA A 29 -10.83 17.57 11.69
CA ALA A 29 -9.96 16.45 11.32
C ALA A 29 -10.20 16.01 9.87
N GLY A 30 -9.33 16.44 8.96
CA GLY A 30 -9.36 16.12 7.53
C GLY A 30 -8.36 15.02 7.11
N LEU A 31 -8.04 14.08 8.00
CA LEU A 31 -6.90 13.16 7.81
C LEU A 31 -7.06 12.18 6.64
N GLY A 32 -8.29 11.80 6.33
CA GLY A 32 -8.59 10.78 5.31
C GLY A 32 -8.25 9.36 5.77
N PRO A 33 -9.11 8.36 5.46
CA PRO A 33 -8.90 6.97 5.90
C PRO A 33 -7.84 6.20 5.09
N LEU A 34 -7.32 6.78 4.00
CA LEU A 34 -6.38 6.15 3.08
C LEU A 34 -5.06 6.92 3.05
N ARG A 35 -4.37 6.99 4.19
CA ARG A 35 -3.15 7.79 4.35
C ARG A 35 -1.92 7.01 4.80
N ILE A 36 -2.09 5.95 5.62
CA ILE A 36 -0.97 5.18 6.19
C ILE A 36 -0.67 4.02 5.24
N PRO A 37 0.48 3.99 4.54
CA PRO A 37 0.86 2.88 3.68
C PRO A 37 0.84 1.55 4.43
N LYS A 38 0.24 0.53 3.83
CA LYS A 38 0.25 -0.81 4.42
C LYS A 38 1.45 -1.58 3.89
N ILE A 39 2.49 -1.74 4.71
CA ILE A 39 3.65 -2.56 4.38
C ILE A 39 3.53 -3.94 5.07
N PRO A 40 3.31 -5.04 4.34
CA PRO A 40 3.21 -6.38 4.94
C PRO A 40 4.54 -6.81 5.61
N GLU A 41 4.48 -7.41 6.80
CA GLU A 41 5.68 -7.81 7.58
C GLU A 41 6.69 -8.62 6.77
N GLN A 42 6.19 -9.62 6.05
CA GLN A 42 6.91 -10.54 5.16
C GLN A 42 7.67 -9.86 4.01
N LEU A 43 7.42 -8.58 3.73
CA LEU A 43 8.15 -7.80 2.72
C LEU A 43 9.13 -6.78 3.32
N LYS A 44 9.11 -6.56 4.64
CA LYS A 44 9.95 -5.54 5.30
C LYS A 44 11.44 -5.85 5.26
N SER A 45 11.80 -7.14 5.16
CA SER A 45 13.20 -7.58 5.09
C SER A 45 13.78 -7.59 3.67
N PHE A 46 13.06 -7.03 2.68
CA PHE A 46 13.56 -6.94 1.31
C PHE A 46 14.75 -5.97 1.25
N THR A 47 15.88 -6.42 0.71
CA THR A 47 17.13 -5.64 0.75
C THR A 47 17.38 -4.80 -0.51
N GLY A 48 16.57 -4.97 -1.56
CA GLY A 48 16.63 -4.15 -2.77
C GLY A 48 15.90 -2.80 -2.61
N LYS A 49 15.82 -2.03 -3.70
CA LYS A 49 15.05 -0.77 -3.69
C LYS A 49 13.56 -1.09 -3.58
N SER A 50 12.86 -0.53 -2.61
CA SER A 50 11.41 -0.65 -2.50
C SER A 50 10.74 0.71 -2.46
N VAL A 51 9.49 0.78 -2.96
CA VAL A 51 8.68 1.99 -2.96
C VAL A 51 7.21 1.63 -2.77
N HIS A 52 6.51 2.33 -1.88
CA HIS A 52 5.06 2.21 -1.78
C HIS A 52 4.39 3.21 -2.72
N THR A 53 3.31 2.80 -3.38
CA THR A 53 2.59 3.63 -4.37
C THR A 53 2.02 4.94 -3.79
N ALA A 54 1.81 5.02 -2.48
CA ALA A 54 1.39 6.24 -1.78
C ALA A 54 2.55 7.22 -1.49
N GLU A 55 3.80 6.76 -1.56
CA GLU A 55 5.02 7.49 -1.26
C GLU A 55 5.99 7.33 -2.43
N TRP A 56 5.50 7.66 -3.64
CA TRP A 56 6.24 7.42 -4.87
C TRP A 56 7.54 8.23 -4.93
N ASP A 57 8.67 7.55 -5.18
CA ASP A 57 9.97 8.16 -5.44
C ASP A 57 10.18 8.30 -6.96
N PRO A 58 10.05 9.52 -7.54
CA PRO A 58 10.19 9.73 -8.97
C PRO A 58 11.64 9.60 -9.46
N THR A 59 12.62 9.48 -8.55
CA THR A 59 14.04 9.35 -8.90
C THR A 59 14.44 7.91 -9.23
N ILE A 60 13.56 6.94 -8.99
CA ILE A 60 13.81 5.53 -9.31
C ILE A 60 13.78 5.35 -10.83
N ASP A 61 14.91 4.93 -11.39
CA ASP A 61 14.97 4.44 -12.77
C ASP A 61 14.60 2.96 -12.84
N PHE A 62 13.52 2.66 -13.54
CA PHE A 62 13.02 1.30 -13.75
C PHE A 62 13.58 0.65 -15.03
N SER A 63 14.33 1.41 -15.85
CA SER A 63 14.83 0.96 -17.15
C SER A 63 15.74 -0.25 -17.00
N GLY A 64 15.38 -1.35 -17.68
CA GLY A 64 16.15 -2.60 -17.65
C GLY A 64 16.14 -3.34 -16.30
N LYS A 65 15.33 -2.90 -15.33
CA LYS A 65 15.22 -3.56 -14.02
C LYS A 65 14.15 -4.64 -14.00
N ARG A 66 14.37 -5.66 -13.18
CA ARG A 66 13.34 -6.62 -12.80
C ARG A 66 12.50 -6.00 -11.69
N VAL A 67 11.22 -5.76 -11.96
CA VAL A 67 10.32 -5.04 -11.05
C VAL A 67 9.19 -5.98 -10.63
N ALA A 68 9.00 -6.15 -9.32
CA ALA A 68 7.81 -6.80 -8.79
C ALA A 68 6.79 -5.74 -8.34
N VAL A 69 5.52 -5.96 -8.66
CA VAL A 69 4.40 -5.19 -8.10
C VAL A 69 3.58 -6.13 -7.22
N VAL A 70 3.46 -5.83 -5.93
CA VAL A 70 2.64 -6.60 -4.99
C VAL A 70 1.33 -5.87 -4.71
N GLY A 71 0.22 -6.52 -5.05
CA GLY A 71 -1.14 -5.98 -4.95
C GLY A 71 -1.76 -5.82 -6.33
N SER A 72 -2.89 -6.49 -6.58
CA SER A 72 -3.59 -6.43 -7.86
C SER A 72 -5.09 -6.20 -7.69
N GLY A 73 -5.59 -5.13 -8.30
CA GLY A 73 -7.01 -4.94 -8.62
C GLY A 73 -7.17 -5.10 -10.12
N ALA A 74 -7.66 -6.24 -10.60
CA ALA A 74 -7.35 -6.70 -11.96
C ALA A 74 -8.45 -7.53 -12.62
N ARG A 75 -8.65 -7.41 -13.96
CA ARG A 75 -9.55 -8.26 -14.80
C ARG A 75 -9.25 -8.29 -16.33
N ARG A 76 -8.64 -9.35 -16.91
CA ARG A 76 -8.60 -9.81 -18.35
C ARG A 76 -7.64 -9.14 -19.41
N ALA A 77 -7.95 -9.25 -20.73
CA ALA A 77 -7.20 -9.16 -22.03
C ALA A 77 -6.03 -10.14 -22.36
N GLY A 78 -6.04 -10.65 -23.60
CA GLY A 78 -4.91 -11.28 -24.32
C GLY A 78 -4.40 -12.66 -23.88
N ARG A 79 -4.63 -13.08 -22.64
CA ARG A 79 -4.08 -14.32 -22.05
C ARG A 79 -5.18 -15.22 -21.48
N PRO A 80 -5.69 -16.21 -22.24
CA PRO A 80 -6.77 -17.09 -21.78
C PRO A 80 -6.42 -17.87 -20.51
N ASP A 81 -5.15 -18.23 -20.34
CA ASP A 81 -4.61 -18.89 -19.16
C ASP A 81 -4.74 -18.05 -17.88
N LEU A 82 -4.80 -16.73 -17.99
CA LEU A 82 -5.00 -15.82 -16.86
C LEU A 82 -6.48 -15.60 -16.50
N ILE A 83 -7.44 -16.11 -17.28
CA ILE A 83 -8.87 -15.95 -16.99
C ILE A 83 -9.23 -16.47 -15.59
N PRO A 84 -8.85 -17.71 -15.18
CA PRO A 84 -9.21 -18.21 -13.86
C PRO A 84 -8.60 -17.40 -12.71
N VAL A 85 -7.43 -16.79 -12.95
CA VAL A 85 -6.69 -15.98 -11.99
C VAL A 85 -7.29 -14.58 -11.86
N LEU A 86 -7.58 -13.93 -12.98
CA LEU A 86 -8.02 -12.54 -13.04
C LEU A 86 -9.53 -12.37 -12.95
N THR A 87 -10.30 -13.47 -12.95
CA THR A 87 -11.76 -13.42 -12.73
C THR A 87 -12.05 -13.30 -11.24
N PRO A 88 -12.56 -12.15 -10.78
CA PRO A 88 -12.74 -11.94 -9.36
C PRO A 88 -13.93 -12.72 -8.82
N LYS A 89 -13.70 -13.41 -7.71
CA LYS A 89 -14.65 -14.32 -7.05
C LYS A 89 -15.57 -13.61 -6.04
N PHE A 90 -15.72 -12.29 -6.16
CA PHE A 90 -16.57 -11.48 -5.29
C PHE A 90 -17.67 -10.80 -6.10
N VAL A 91 -18.79 -10.51 -5.43
CA VAL A 91 -19.96 -9.89 -6.06
C VAL A 91 -19.59 -8.51 -6.62
N PRO A 92 -20.01 -8.18 -7.86
CA PRO A 92 -19.83 -6.84 -8.42
C PRO A 92 -20.37 -5.76 -7.48
N GLY A 93 -19.59 -4.69 -7.26
CA GLY A 93 -19.95 -3.60 -6.35
C GLY A 93 -19.49 -3.77 -4.89
N CYS A 94 -19.16 -4.99 -4.45
CA CYS A 94 -18.62 -5.21 -3.08
C CYS A 94 -17.17 -4.73 -2.90
N LYS A 95 -16.51 -4.32 -3.98
CA LYS A 95 -15.23 -3.62 -3.97
C LYS A 95 -15.32 -2.44 -4.95
N ARG A 96 -14.53 -1.39 -4.70
CA ARG A 96 -14.41 -0.25 -5.61
C ARG A 96 -13.99 -0.75 -7.00
N ILE A 97 -14.72 -0.33 -8.04
CA ILE A 97 -14.41 -0.69 -9.42
C ILE A 97 -13.18 0.10 -9.87
N ALA A 98 -12.07 -0.59 -10.08
CA ALA A 98 -10.88 -0.02 -10.71
C ALA A 98 -11.11 0.06 -12.23
N LYS A 99 -10.82 1.22 -12.83
CA LYS A 99 -10.88 1.45 -14.27
C LYS A 99 -9.46 1.73 -14.77
N SER A 100 -9.09 1.11 -15.88
CA SER A 100 -7.88 1.39 -16.63
C SER A 100 -8.14 1.01 -18.09
N GLU A 101 -7.53 1.74 -19.01
CA GLU A 101 -7.66 1.51 -20.44
C GLU A 101 -6.70 0.41 -20.92
N ASP A 102 -5.55 0.26 -20.25
CA ASP A 102 -4.37 -0.46 -20.74
C ASP A 102 -3.86 -1.58 -19.81
N TYR A 103 -4.38 -1.68 -18.59
CA TYR A 103 -3.90 -2.61 -17.56
C TYR A 103 -3.88 -4.06 -18.05
N LEU A 104 -4.89 -4.42 -18.83
CA LEU A 104 -5.09 -5.77 -19.34
C LEU A 104 -4.13 -6.12 -20.46
N GLU A 105 -3.87 -5.15 -21.33
CA GLU A 105 -2.88 -5.27 -22.39
C GLU A 105 -1.47 -5.37 -21.82
N ALA A 106 -1.19 -4.64 -20.73
CA ALA A 106 0.07 -4.73 -20.02
C ALA A 106 0.34 -6.14 -19.48
N LEU A 107 -0.66 -6.82 -18.91
CA LEU A 107 -0.52 -8.20 -18.43
C LEU A 107 -0.24 -9.22 -19.54
N ALA A 108 -0.58 -8.90 -20.79
CA ALA A 108 -0.36 -9.78 -21.93
C ALA A 108 1.04 -9.62 -22.57
N LYS A 109 1.82 -8.61 -22.17
CA LYS A 109 3.15 -8.36 -22.74
C LYS A 109 4.11 -9.53 -22.43
N PRO A 110 5.03 -9.87 -23.35
CA PRO A 110 5.92 -11.03 -23.20
C PRO A 110 6.91 -10.91 -22.03
N ASN A 111 7.16 -9.69 -21.55
CA ASN A 111 8.03 -9.38 -20.42
C ASN A 111 7.28 -9.26 -19.08
N VAL A 112 6.01 -9.67 -19.02
CA VAL A 112 5.19 -9.62 -17.80
C VAL A 112 4.77 -11.02 -17.38
N THR A 113 5.06 -11.34 -16.12
CA THR A 113 4.66 -12.61 -15.49
C THR A 113 3.66 -12.31 -14.38
N VAL A 114 2.52 -13.01 -14.39
CA VAL A 114 1.53 -12.94 -13.32
C VAL A 114 1.71 -14.14 -12.39
N ILE A 115 1.97 -13.86 -11.11
CA ILE A 115 2.13 -14.87 -10.06
C ILE A 115 0.84 -14.90 -9.24
N PRO A 116 -0.04 -15.91 -9.41
CA PRO A 116 -1.33 -16.00 -8.74
C PRO A 116 -1.23 -16.60 -7.32
N SER A 117 -0.14 -16.31 -6.63
CA SER A 117 0.18 -16.85 -5.31
C SER A 117 0.48 -15.72 -4.34
N ALA A 118 0.14 -15.92 -3.07
CA ALA A 118 0.49 -14.97 -2.04
C ALA A 118 2.00 -15.02 -1.78
N VAL A 119 2.61 -13.87 -1.50
CA VAL A 119 3.98 -13.81 -0.99
C VAL A 119 4.03 -14.51 0.37
N GLU A 120 5.01 -15.39 0.55
CA GLU A 120 5.32 -16.03 1.82
C GLU A 120 6.35 -15.22 2.61
N ASN A 121 7.49 -14.92 2.01
CA ASN A 121 8.56 -14.10 2.57
C ASN A 121 9.48 -13.54 1.47
N VAL A 122 10.56 -12.87 1.89
CA VAL A 122 11.65 -12.43 1.02
C VAL A 122 12.98 -12.94 1.56
N GLU A 123 13.85 -13.33 0.64
CA GLU A 123 15.23 -13.77 0.87
C GLU A 123 16.16 -12.77 0.16
N GLY A 124 16.59 -11.71 0.85
CA GLY A 124 17.36 -10.62 0.24
C GLY A 124 16.55 -9.88 -0.83
N THR A 125 16.94 -10.02 -2.10
CA THR A 125 16.24 -9.47 -3.28
C THR A 125 15.29 -10.47 -3.94
N THR A 126 15.12 -11.66 -3.36
CA THR A 126 14.26 -12.71 -3.91
C THR A 126 12.93 -12.75 -3.18
N ILE A 127 11.83 -12.73 -3.93
CA ILE A 127 10.47 -12.94 -3.42
C ILE A 127 10.14 -14.43 -3.50
N VAL A 128 9.71 -15.02 -2.39
CA VAL A 128 9.23 -16.41 -2.34
C VAL A 128 7.71 -16.39 -2.16
N ASP A 129 7.01 -17.12 -3.02
CA ASP A 129 5.56 -17.28 -2.90
C ASP A 129 5.18 -18.53 -2.10
N LYS A 130 3.90 -18.64 -1.71
CA LYS A 130 3.37 -19.79 -0.95
C LYS A 130 3.39 -21.13 -1.69
N LEU A 131 3.75 -21.14 -2.97
CA LEU A 131 3.94 -22.35 -3.77
C LEU A 131 5.44 -22.70 -3.89
N GLY A 132 6.32 -21.96 -3.22
CA GLY A 132 7.77 -22.13 -3.22
C GLY A 132 8.47 -21.53 -4.45
N GLN A 133 7.77 -20.79 -5.30
CA GLN A 133 8.41 -20.14 -6.45
C GLN A 133 9.25 -18.96 -5.99
N LYS A 134 10.47 -18.87 -6.52
CA LYS A 134 11.45 -17.84 -6.19
C LYS A 134 11.64 -16.90 -7.37
N ASN A 135 11.45 -15.60 -7.15
CA ASN A 135 11.56 -14.57 -8.17
C ASN A 135 12.48 -13.45 -7.67
N GLU A 136 13.66 -13.36 -8.27
CA GLU A 136 14.62 -12.32 -7.94
C GLU A 136 14.29 -11.02 -8.68
N VAL A 137 14.23 -9.92 -7.93
CA VAL A 137 13.88 -8.59 -8.45
C VAL A 137 14.78 -7.50 -7.90
N ASP A 138 15.00 -6.47 -8.70
CA ASP A 138 15.84 -5.34 -8.31
C ASP A 138 15.03 -4.27 -7.56
N ILE A 139 13.75 -4.13 -7.93
CA ILE A 139 12.83 -3.15 -7.37
C ILE A 139 11.51 -3.80 -6.95
N LEU A 140 11.06 -3.50 -5.74
CA LEU A 140 9.76 -3.91 -5.21
C LEU A 140 8.81 -2.71 -5.10
N VAL A 141 7.72 -2.74 -5.86
CA VAL A 141 6.64 -1.76 -5.79
C VAL A 141 5.49 -2.32 -4.94
N LEU A 142 5.14 -1.61 -3.88
CA LEU A 142 4.06 -1.98 -2.96
C LEU A 142 2.77 -1.23 -3.34
N ALA A 143 1.85 -1.96 -3.98
CA ALA A 143 0.47 -1.56 -4.26
C ALA A 143 -0.49 -2.19 -3.23
N THR A 144 -0.06 -2.26 -1.98
CA THR A 144 -0.68 -3.03 -0.89
C THR A 144 -1.76 -2.26 -0.11
N GLY A 145 -2.06 -1.02 -0.55
CA GLY A 145 -3.12 -0.20 -0.01
C GLY A 145 -2.73 0.49 1.29
N PHE A 146 -3.71 0.68 2.18
CA PHE A 146 -3.54 1.49 3.39
C PHE A 146 -3.98 0.72 4.64
N ASP A 147 -3.39 1.08 5.78
CA ASP A 147 -3.94 0.73 7.08
C ASP A 147 -5.15 1.63 7.37
N VAL A 148 -6.33 1.00 7.40
CA VAL A 148 -7.60 1.67 7.67
C VAL A 148 -8.04 1.56 9.14
N GLY A 149 -7.30 0.82 9.97
CA GLY A 149 -7.56 0.69 11.41
C GLY A 149 -7.07 1.88 12.22
N GLY A 150 -6.14 2.68 11.67
CA GLY A 150 -5.54 3.84 12.34
C GLY A 150 -6.38 5.13 12.32
N PHE A 151 -7.63 5.10 11.81
CA PHE A 151 -8.49 6.29 11.79
C PHE A 151 -8.74 6.86 13.21
N ASP A 152 -8.79 5.98 14.21
CA ASP A 152 -9.09 6.33 15.61
C ASP A 152 -7.84 6.69 16.44
N SER A 153 -6.72 7.09 15.83
CA SER A 153 -5.50 7.43 16.58
C SER A 153 -5.73 8.65 17.50
N LYS A 154 -6.17 8.36 18.73
CA LYS A 154 -6.09 9.11 20.00
C LYS A 154 -6.58 10.57 19.99
N LEU A 155 -7.74 10.88 19.42
CA LEU A 155 -8.39 12.16 19.70
C LEU A 155 -9.12 12.07 21.06
N GLN A 156 -8.52 12.59 22.14
CA GLN A 156 -9.11 12.57 23.48
C GLN A 156 -9.70 13.94 23.84
N ARG A 157 -11.02 14.01 24.07
CA ARG A 157 -11.65 15.22 24.64
C ARG A 157 -11.44 15.25 26.15
N GLN A 158 -10.57 16.11 26.65
CA GLN A 158 -10.54 16.42 28.08
C GLN A 158 -11.64 17.43 28.42
N LYS A 159 -12.48 17.12 29.42
CA LYS A 159 -13.39 18.09 30.03
C LYS A 159 -12.61 18.86 31.09
N SER A 160 -12.43 20.17 30.95
CA SER A 160 -12.07 20.96 32.13
C SER A 160 -13.27 20.98 33.08
N LYS A 161 -13.01 20.78 34.38
CA LYS A 161 -13.96 21.13 35.44
C LYS A 161 -14.16 22.64 35.48
#